data_AF-A0A067DAS0-F1
#
_entry.id   AF-A0A067DAS0-F1
#
_cell.length_a   1.000
_cell.length_b   1.000
_cell.length_c   1.000
_cell.angle_alpha   90.00
_cell.angle_beta   90.00
_cell.angle_gamma   90.00
#
_symmetry.space_group_name_H-M   'P 1'
#
loop_
_entity.id
_entity.type
_entity.pdbx_description
1 polymer ?
#
loop_
_entity_poly.entity_id
_entity_poly.type
_entity_poly.pdbx_seq_one_letter_code
_entity_poly.pdbx_strand_id
1 'polypeptide(L)'
;MEITMIASRGNQVTSETVQGANLAVQHLSCDICVEECSACKRDHTTEKLDISENNSHAGSSFAHAVINMAGMLIGLGQLSTPYAIENGGWASAFLLIGLGVICAYSAHLLGKCLDKNPKSRSYIDIGQHAFGRKGRAAAATFIYLEIFMALVSYTILLHDNLITVFSGTSLDLSWAKLSTSQMLTVIAVLIALPSLWLRDLSSISFLSVGGILMSVLIFLSVAFTAIFGGVKANHRIPVLNLHKIPHISGLYIFSYAGHIVFPNLYKAMKDPSKFTK
;
A
#
# COMPACT_ATOMS: atom_id res chain seq x y z
N MET A 1 75.38 32.04 27.78
CA MET A 1 75.09 32.79 26.54
C MET A 1 75.31 31.79 25.41
N GLU A 2 74.40 31.76 24.42
CA GLU A 2 74.26 30.74 23.36
C GLU A 2 73.61 29.40 23.78
N ILE A 3 72.83 28.68 22.96
CA ILE A 3 72.17 28.89 21.65
C ILE A 3 71.09 27.81 21.49
N THR A 4 69.99 28.25 20.88
CA THR A 4 68.95 27.63 20.04
C THR A 4 69.25 26.31 19.28
N MET A 5 68.25 25.39 19.29
CA MET A 5 67.81 24.38 18.28
C MET A 5 68.85 23.43 17.64
N ILE A 6 68.59 22.12 17.47
CA ILE A 6 67.75 21.51 16.41
C ILE A 6 67.63 19.98 16.69
N ALA A 7 66.48 19.41 16.30
CA ALA A 7 66.19 18.00 15.97
C ALA A 7 65.84 16.99 17.09
N SER A 8 64.53 16.75 17.23
CA SER A 8 64.00 15.39 17.35
C SER A 8 62.70 15.28 16.55
N ARG A 9 62.87 15.07 15.24
CA ARG A 9 61.82 14.82 14.24
C ARG A 9 61.56 13.31 14.13
N GLY A 10 61.49 12.62 15.29
CA GLY A 10 61.41 11.15 15.38
C GLY A 10 60.08 10.59 15.86
N ASN A 11 59.19 11.41 16.43
CA ASN A 11 57.93 10.95 17.03
C ASN A 11 56.64 11.33 16.27
N GLN A 12 56.75 11.96 15.10
CA GLN A 12 55.58 12.21 14.23
C GLN A 12 55.34 11.11 13.19
N VAL A 13 56.38 10.37 12.80
CA VAL A 13 56.28 9.36 11.71
C VAL A 13 55.56 8.08 12.16
N THR A 14 55.55 7.76 13.46
CA THR A 14 54.86 6.55 13.97
C THR A 14 53.39 6.76 14.31
N SER A 15 52.91 8.01 14.36
CA SER A 15 51.49 8.31 14.58
C SER A 15 50.70 8.32 13.25
N GLU A 16 51.33 8.72 12.15
CA GLU A 16 50.70 8.74 10.82
C GLU A 16 50.45 7.33 10.26
N THR A 17 51.31 6.35 10.57
CA THR A 17 51.15 4.97 10.07
C THR A 17 50.02 4.22 10.76
N VAL A 18 49.75 4.47 12.04
CA VAL A 18 48.64 3.85 12.78
C VAL A 18 47.29 4.47 12.39
N GLN A 19 47.28 5.76 12.05
CA GLN A 19 46.08 6.43 11.56
C GLN A 19 45.77 6.06 10.10
N GLY A 20 46.80 5.91 9.25
CA GLY A 20 46.65 5.42 7.87
C GLY A 20 46.19 3.96 7.79
N ALA A 21 46.65 3.09 8.69
CA ALA A 21 46.20 1.69 8.75
C ALA A 21 44.74 1.55 9.23
N ASN A 22 44.31 2.37 10.20
CA ASN A 22 42.90 2.40 10.61
C ASN A 22 41.99 2.97 9.51
N LEU A 23 42.44 3.98 8.76
CA LEU A 23 41.70 4.47 7.59
C LEU A 23 41.59 3.41 6.48
N ALA A 24 42.65 2.63 6.22
CA ALA A 24 42.62 1.57 5.21
C ALA A 24 41.72 0.38 5.61
N VAL A 25 41.72 -0.02 6.89
CA VAL A 25 40.81 -1.07 7.40
C VAL A 25 39.36 -0.60 7.39
N GLN A 26 39.11 0.69 7.64
CA GLN A 26 37.76 1.26 7.56
C GLN A 26 37.27 1.44 6.12
N HIS A 27 38.18 1.65 5.16
CA HIS A 27 37.84 1.73 3.74
C HIS A 27 37.60 0.36 3.11
N LEU A 28 38.32 -0.69 3.54
CA LEU A 28 38.17 -2.05 2.98
C LEU A 28 36.91 -2.79 3.45
N SER A 29 36.29 -2.35 4.55
CA SER A 29 34.96 -2.86 4.96
C SER A 29 33.81 -2.19 4.18
N CYS A 30 34.12 -1.17 3.37
CA CYS A 30 33.13 -0.38 2.63
C CYS A 30 32.82 -0.93 1.22
N ASP A 31 33.66 -1.82 0.67
CA ASP A 31 33.43 -2.40 -0.67
C ASP A 31 32.44 -3.59 -0.70
N ILE A 32 31.99 -4.08 0.46
CA ILE A 32 30.92 -5.11 0.56
C ILE A 32 29.53 -4.49 0.79
N CYS A 33 29.43 -3.18 1.03
CA CYS A 33 28.18 -2.50 1.41
C CYS A 33 27.74 -1.39 0.43
N VAL A 34 28.10 -1.50 -0.85
CA VAL A 34 27.86 -0.46 -1.87
C VAL A 34 26.38 -0.16 -2.16
N GLU A 35 25.42 -0.98 -1.70
CA GLU A 35 23.98 -0.68 -1.86
C GLU A 35 23.33 0.08 -0.69
N GLU A 36 24.02 0.27 0.45
CA GLU A 36 23.38 0.78 1.68
C GLU A 36 23.78 2.22 2.07
N CYS A 37 24.61 2.90 1.26
CA CYS A 37 25.17 4.21 1.62
C CYS A 37 24.67 5.44 0.82
N SER A 38 23.73 5.28 -0.14
CA SER A 38 22.98 6.44 -0.67
C SER A 38 21.81 6.86 0.23
N ALA A 39 21.44 6.02 1.21
CA ALA A 39 20.28 6.22 2.09
C ALA A 39 20.55 7.11 3.33
N CYS A 40 21.81 7.44 3.65
CA CYS A 40 22.14 8.04 4.94
C CYS A 40 22.37 9.57 4.94
N LYS A 41 22.15 10.29 3.82
CA LYS A 41 22.31 11.77 3.82
C LYS A 41 21.24 12.59 3.10
N ARG A 42 20.16 11.97 2.62
CA ARG A 42 18.96 12.65 2.09
C ARG A 42 17.70 11.84 2.40
N ASP A 43 17.14 12.00 3.59
CA ASP A 43 15.67 12.06 3.78
C ASP A 43 15.33 12.41 5.23
N HIS A 44 15.60 13.67 5.57
CA HIS A 44 14.89 14.36 6.64
C HIS A 44 13.69 15.09 6.01
N THR A 45 12.80 14.34 5.36
CA THR A 45 11.46 14.83 4.99
C THR A 45 10.52 13.66 5.09
N THR A 46 9.99 13.48 6.29
CA THR A 46 8.75 12.75 6.57
C THR A 46 7.78 12.94 5.41
N GLU A 47 7.48 11.83 4.72
CA GLU A 47 6.51 11.71 3.65
C GLU A 47 5.15 12.22 4.16
N LYS A 48 4.86 13.50 3.90
CA LYS A 48 3.56 14.11 4.09
C LYS A 48 2.67 13.61 2.96
N LEU A 49 1.84 12.62 3.26
CA LEU A 49 0.58 12.40 2.56
C LEU A 49 -0.37 13.58 2.89
N ASP A 50 -0.04 14.77 2.36
CA ASP A 50 -0.90 15.94 2.38
C ASP A 50 -1.77 15.91 1.12
N ILE A 51 -2.99 15.39 1.27
CA ILE A 51 -4.08 15.64 0.33
C ILE A 51 -5.13 16.48 1.05
N SER A 52 -5.33 17.69 0.54
CA SER A 52 -6.30 18.71 0.93
C SER A 52 -5.94 19.54 2.17
N GLU A 53 -5.09 20.56 1.94
CA GLU A 53 -5.13 21.76 2.77
C GLU A 53 -6.29 22.64 2.27
N ASN A 54 -7.44 22.57 2.94
CA ASN A 54 -8.35 23.69 3.00
C ASN A 54 -8.83 23.88 4.45
N ASN A 55 -8.61 25.09 4.96
CA ASN A 55 -8.83 25.47 6.35
C ASN A 55 -10.29 25.26 6.79
N SER A 56 -10.54 24.42 7.80
CA SER A 56 -11.55 24.67 8.86
C SER A 56 -11.63 23.58 9.96
N HIS A 57 -11.36 24.01 11.20
CA HIS A 57 -11.74 23.40 12.49
C HIS A 57 -11.21 22.00 12.86
N ALA A 58 -10.94 21.78 14.15
CA ALA A 58 -10.35 20.57 14.75
C ALA A 58 -11.11 19.23 14.52
N GLY A 59 -12.25 19.25 13.79
CA GLY A 59 -12.95 18.08 13.27
C GLY A 59 -12.49 17.64 11.85
N SER A 60 -11.84 18.52 11.08
CA SER A 60 -11.44 18.27 9.69
C SER A 60 -10.42 17.13 9.57
N SER A 61 -9.36 17.05 10.40
CA SER A 61 -8.32 16.01 10.24
C SER A 61 -8.79 14.57 10.49
N PHE A 62 -9.68 14.33 11.46
CA PHE A 62 -10.22 12.99 11.71
C PHE A 62 -11.20 12.58 10.61
N ALA A 63 -12.11 13.48 10.22
CA ALA A 63 -13.03 13.22 9.12
C ALA A 63 -12.28 12.96 7.80
N HIS A 64 -11.23 13.73 7.51
CA HIS A 64 -10.37 13.47 6.34
C HIS A 64 -9.67 12.12 6.42
N ALA A 65 -9.13 11.74 7.58
CA ALA A 65 -8.50 10.42 7.75
C ALA A 65 -9.51 9.27 7.54
N VAL A 66 -10.74 9.42 8.05
CA VAL A 66 -11.83 8.44 7.86
C VAL A 66 -12.26 8.37 6.40
N ILE A 67 -12.46 9.52 5.74
CA ILE A 67 -12.82 9.57 4.32
C ILE A 67 -11.70 8.96 3.47
N ASN A 68 -10.43 9.22 3.80
CA ASN A 68 -9.30 8.62 3.12
C ASN A 68 -9.21 7.11 3.33
N MET A 69 -9.44 6.62 4.56
CA MET A 69 -9.56 5.17 4.81
C MET A 69 -10.71 4.56 4.05
N ALA A 70 -11.88 5.19 4.06
CA ALA A 70 -13.04 4.73 3.31
C ALA A 70 -12.73 4.68 1.82
N GLY A 71 -12.09 5.71 1.27
CA GLY A 71 -11.64 5.77 -0.12
C GLY A 71 -10.64 4.67 -0.49
N MET A 72 -9.75 4.28 0.43
CA MET A 72 -8.83 3.15 0.21
C MET A 72 -9.52 1.79 0.29
N LEU A 73 -10.55 1.65 1.12
CA LEU A 73 -11.35 0.42 1.23
C LEU A 73 -12.39 0.28 0.09
N ILE A 74 -12.76 1.40 -0.52
CA ILE A 74 -13.62 1.45 -1.69
C ILE A 74 -12.79 1.03 -2.91
N GLY A 75 -13.04 -0.17 -3.42
CA GLY A 75 -12.26 -0.74 -4.51
C GLY A 75 -12.73 -2.13 -4.94
N LEU A 76 -11.79 -2.93 -5.45
CA LEU A 76 -12.02 -4.28 -5.99
C LEU A 76 -12.80 -5.22 -5.06
N GLY A 77 -12.54 -5.15 -3.75
CA GLY A 77 -13.23 -6.00 -2.78
C GLY A 77 -14.74 -5.76 -2.72
N GLN A 78 -15.17 -4.52 -2.91
CA GLN A 78 -16.60 -4.18 -2.92
C GLN A 78 -17.31 -4.76 -4.15
N LEU A 79 -16.66 -4.76 -5.32
CA LEU A 79 -17.20 -5.37 -6.53
C LEU A 79 -17.32 -6.90 -6.40
N SER A 80 -16.44 -7.51 -5.61
CA SER A 80 -16.41 -8.96 -5.37
C SER A 80 -17.38 -9.40 -4.26
N THR A 81 -17.81 -8.49 -3.39
CA THR A 81 -18.75 -8.76 -2.29
C THR A 81 -20.12 -9.30 -2.74
N PRO A 82 -20.83 -8.72 -3.73
CA PRO A 82 -22.10 -9.28 -4.20
C PRO A 82 -21.93 -10.68 -4.79
N TYR A 83 -20.87 -10.93 -5.55
CA TYR A 83 -20.54 -12.25 -6.07
C TYR A 83 -20.27 -13.27 -4.94
N ALA A 84 -19.58 -12.84 -3.88
CA ALA A 84 -19.35 -13.66 -2.69
C ALA A 84 -20.66 -13.99 -1.94
N ILE A 85 -21.62 -13.07 -1.84
CA ILE A 85 -22.94 -13.33 -1.25
C ILE A 85 -23.76 -14.28 -2.14
N GLU A 86 -23.75 -14.08 -3.45
CA GLU A 86 -24.45 -14.96 -4.40
C GLU A 86 -23.96 -16.42 -4.28
N ASN A 87 -22.64 -16.61 -4.17
CA ASN A 87 -22.03 -17.93 -4.07
C ASN A 87 -22.09 -18.53 -2.67
N GLY A 88 -21.95 -17.69 -1.63
CA GLY A 88 -21.92 -18.08 -0.22
C GLY A 88 -23.28 -18.28 0.42
N GLY A 89 -24.30 -17.63 -0.13
CA GLY A 89 -25.64 -17.56 0.42
C GLY A 89 -25.84 -16.40 1.38
N TRP A 90 -27.09 -16.09 1.72
CA TRP A 90 -27.43 -14.94 2.58
C TRP A 90 -26.72 -14.96 3.95
N ALA A 91 -26.54 -16.15 4.55
CA ALA A 91 -25.88 -16.28 5.84
C ALA A 91 -24.36 -16.00 5.77
N SER A 92 -23.73 -15.98 4.58
CA SER A 92 -22.34 -15.56 4.46
C SER A 92 -22.13 -14.07 4.76
N ALA A 93 -23.19 -13.26 4.76
CA ALA A 93 -23.11 -11.87 5.21
C ALA A 93 -22.68 -11.75 6.69
N PHE A 94 -23.03 -12.73 7.54
CA PHE A 94 -22.52 -12.76 8.91
C PHE A 94 -21.01 -12.99 8.96
N LEU A 95 -20.46 -13.76 8.02
CA LEU A 95 -19.02 -13.96 7.88
C LEU A 95 -18.33 -12.66 7.47
N LEU A 96 -18.90 -11.91 6.52
CA LEU A 96 -18.40 -10.58 6.13
C LEU A 96 -18.31 -9.66 7.36
N ILE A 97 -19.40 -9.56 8.14
CA ILE A 97 -19.43 -8.73 9.36
C ILE A 97 -18.38 -9.22 10.38
N GLY A 98 -18.31 -10.53 10.62
CA GLY A 98 -17.36 -11.12 11.56
C GLY A 98 -15.90 -10.85 11.18
N LEU A 99 -15.55 -11.01 9.90
CA LEU A 99 -14.23 -10.67 9.37
C LEU A 99 -13.96 -9.17 9.50
N GLY A 100 -14.94 -8.32 9.23
CA GLY A 100 -14.83 -6.87 9.44
C GLY A 100 -14.53 -6.50 10.89
N VAL A 101 -15.19 -7.13 11.86
CA VAL A 101 -14.92 -6.94 13.30
C VAL A 101 -13.50 -7.39 13.66
N ILE A 102 -13.05 -8.54 13.15
CA ILE A 102 -11.69 -9.04 13.36
C ILE A 102 -10.66 -8.06 12.76
N CYS A 103 -10.89 -7.56 11.55
CA CYS A 103 -10.04 -6.58 10.87
C CYS A 103 -10.00 -5.24 11.63
N ALA A 104 -11.13 -4.77 12.14
CA ALA A 104 -11.19 -3.56 12.96
C ALA A 104 -10.43 -3.75 14.28
N TYR A 105 -10.57 -4.92 14.92
CA TYR A 105 -9.83 -5.25 16.14
C TYR A 105 -8.32 -5.30 15.89
N SER A 106 -7.86 -5.92 14.81
CA SER A 106 -6.43 -5.96 14.47
C SER A 106 -5.89 -4.57 14.10
N ALA A 107 -6.68 -3.72 13.44
CA ALA A 107 -6.35 -2.32 13.19
C ALA A 107 -6.16 -1.54 14.50
N HIS A 108 -7.07 -1.72 15.45
CA HIS A 108 -6.99 -1.11 16.76
C HIS A 108 -5.76 -1.59 17.56
N LEU A 109 -5.45 -2.89 17.52
CA LEU A 109 -4.22 -3.43 18.11
C LEU A 109 -2.97 -2.82 17.47
N LEU A 110 -2.95 -2.67 16.15
CA LEU A 110 -1.86 -2.03 15.43
C LEU A 110 -1.66 -0.57 15.88
N GLY A 111 -2.76 0.18 16.05
CA GLY A 111 -2.74 1.53 16.63
C GLY A 111 -2.10 1.56 18.01
N LYS A 112 -2.46 0.62 18.91
CA LYS A 112 -1.82 0.51 20.23
C LYS A 112 -0.34 0.15 20.16
N CYS A 113 0.08 -0.67 19.19
CA CYS A 113 1.50 -0.97 18.97
C CYS A 113 2.29 0.26 18.54
N LEU A 114 1.71 1.08 17.67
CA LEU A 114 2.31 2.33 17.19
C LEU A 114 2.40 3.38 18.31
N ASP A 115 1.37 3.49 19.15
CA ASP A 115 1.36 4.40 20.29
C ASP A 115 2.46 4.06 21.31
N LYS A 116 2.65 2.78 21.62
CA LYS A 116 3.71 2.32 22.53
C LYS A 116 5.12 2.48 21.96
N ASN A 117 5.28 2.48 20.65
CA ASN A 117 6.57 2.51 19.97
C ASN A 117 6.64 3.61 18.91
N PRO A 118 6.79 4.89 19.32
CA PRO A 118 6.77 6.03 18.40
C PRO A 118 7.93 6.02 17.38
N LYS A 119 8.98 5.24 17.63
CA LYS A 119 10.10 5.04 16.69
C LYS A 119 9.73 4.17 15.48
N SER A 120 8.75 3.28 15.60
CA SER A 120 8.31 2.42 14.49
C SER A 120 7.62 3.26 13.42
N ARG A 121 8.04 3.14 12.16
CA ARG A 121 7.48 3.90 11.04
C ARG A 121 6.65 3.06 10.10
N SER A 122 6.92 1.78 10.05
CA SER A 122 6.25 0.83 9.16
C SER A 122 5.76 -0.40 9.93
N TYR A 123 4.85 -1.14 9.31
CA TYR A 123 4.43 -2.46 9.81
C TYR A 123 5.63 -3.43 9.92
N ILE A 124 6.64 -3.28 9.07
CA ILE A 124 7.90 -4.03 9.10
C ILE A 124 8.70 -3.74 10.38
N ASP A 125 8.75 -2.49 10.83
CA ASP A 125 9.44 -2.11 12.07
C ASP A 125 8.75 -2.69 13.30
N ILE A 126 7.42 -2.82 13.27
CA ILE A 126 6.67 -3.48 14.33
C ILE A 126 7.03 -4.96 14.39
N GLY A 127 7.13 -5.63 13.24
CA GLY A 127 7.62 -7.00 13.13
C GLY A 127 9.05 -7.17 13.67
N GLN A 128 9.96 -6.23 13.35
CA GLN A 128 11.31 -6.20 13.89
C GLN A 128 11.31 -6.06 15.41
N HIS A 129 10.46 -5.20 15.96
CA HIS A 129 10.43 -4.96 17.39
C HIS A 129 9.83 -6.15 18.16
N ALA A 130 8.82 -6.81 17.60
CA ALA A 130 8.16 -7.95 18.24
C ALA A 130 8.96 -9.26 18.17
N PHE A 131 9.59 -9.57 17.02
CA PHE A 131 10.24 -10.86 16.77
C PHE A 131 11.68 -10.76 16.25
N GLY A 132 12.30 -9.58 16.33
CA GLY A 132 13.66 -9.34 15.85
C GLY A 132 13.80 -9.46 14.33
N ARG A 133 15.01 -9.79 13.87
CA ARG A 133 15.35 -9.85 12.43
C ARG A 133 14.48 -10.82 11.62
N LYS A 134 14.07 -11.94 12.24
CA LYS A 134 13.16 -12.91 11.61
C LYS A 134 11.76 -12.32 11.40
N GLY A 135 11.25 -11.58 12.40
CA GLY A 135 9.97 -10.87 12.29
C GLY A 135 9.95 -9.82 11.20
N ARG A 136 11.03 -9.05 11.08
CA ARG A 136 11.20 -8.06 10.01
C ARG A 136 11.16 -8.69 8.63
N ALA A 137 11.92 -9.77 8.44
CA ALA A 137 11.94 -10.49 7.17
C ALA A 137 10.54 -11.04 6.83
N ALA A 138 9.89 -11.71 7.77
CA ALA A 138 8.54 -12.24 7.56
C ALA A 138 7.51 -11.14 7.23
N ALA A 139 7.49 -10.04 7.99
CA ALA A 139 6.59 -8.91 7.75
C ALA A 139 6.82 -8.27 6.38
N ALA A 140 8.10 -8.08 5.99
CA ALA A 140 8.44 -7.57 4.67
C ALA A 140 7.98 -8.51 3.57
N THR A 141 8.23 -9.82 3.68
CA THR A 141 7.78 -10.82 2.70
C THR A 141 6.26 -10.80 2.52
N PHE A 142 5.48 -10.80 3.61
CA PHE A 142 4.02 -10.74 3.50
C PHE A 142 3.53 -9.45 2.84
N ILE A 143 4.13 -8.30 3.18
CA ILE A 143 3.77 -7.02 2.57
C ILE A 143 4.07 -7.00 1.08
N TYR A 144 5.25 -7.46 0.66
CA TYR A 144 5.59 -7.49 -0.76
C TYR A 144 4.73 -8.48 -1.55
N LEU A 145 4.40 -9.63 -0.95
CA LEU A 145 3.48 -10.60 -1.54
C LEU A 145 2.05 -10.01 -1.67
N GLU A 146 1.56 -9.34 -0.64
CA GLU A 146 0.26 -8.64 -0.65
C GLU A 146 0.19 -7.61 -1.80
N ILE A 147 1.18 -6.73 -1.89
CA ILE A 147 1.25 -5.70 -2.93
C ILE A 147 1.33 -6.35 -4.32
N PHE A 148 2.17 -7.38 -4.50
CA PHE A 148 2.31 -8.08 -5.77
C PHE A 148 0.99 -8.74 -6.20
N MET A 149 0.33 -9.47 -5.30
CA MET A 149 -0.96 -10.11 -5.58
C MET A 149 -2.03 -9.07 -5.91
N ALA A 150 -2.07 -7.94 -5.19
CA ALA A 150 -3.00 -6.85 -5.48
C ALA A 150 -2.78 -6.28 -6.89
N LEU A 151 -1.53 -6.02 -7.29
CA LEU A 151 -1.19 -5.54 -8.65
C LEU A 151 -1.64 -6.54 -9.74
N VAL A 152 -1.44 -7.83 -9.50
CA VAL A 152 -1.93 -8.88 -10.41
C VAL A 152 -3.46 -8.85 -10.50
N SER A 153 -4.17 -8.75 -9.37
CA SER A 153 -5.63 -8.65 -9.35
C SER A 153 -6.17 -7.42 -10.09
N TYR A 154 -5.54 -6.25 -9.91
CA TYR A 154 -5.91 -5.03 -10.65
C TYR A 154 -5.66 -5.18 -12.15
N THR A 155 -4.58 -5.86 -12.55
CA THR A 155 -4.26 -6.11 -13.96
C THR A 155 -5.29 -7.04 -14.61
N ILE A 156 -5.70 -8.11 -13.91
CA ILE A 156 -6.76 -9.02 -14.39
C ILE A 156 -8.08 -8.27 -14.52
N LEU A 157 -8.45 -7.48 -13.51
CA LEU A 157 -9.67 -6.65 -13.58
C LEU A 157 -9.63 -5.71 -14.78
N LEU A 158 -8.51 -5.02 -14.98
CA LEU A 158 -8.34 -4.10 -16.11
C LEU A 158 -8.50 -4.84 -17.43
N HIS A 159 -7.89 -6.02 -17.57
CA HIS A 159 -8.02 -6.86 -18.75
C HIS A 159 -9.49 -7.23 -19.04
N ASP A 160 -10.22 -7.74 -18.05
CA ASP A 160 -11.61 -8.18 -18.20
C ASP A 160 -12.55 -7.01 -18.55
N ASN A 161 -12.33 -5.85 -17.93
CA ASN A 161 -13.09 -4.65 -18.22
C ASN A 161 -12.78 -4.11 -19.63
N LEU A 162 -11.51 -4.11 -20.05
CA LEU A 162 -11.14 -3.67 -21.40
C LEU A 162 -11.76 -4.57 -22.47
N ILE A 163 -11.79 -5.89 -22.27
CA ILE A 163 -12.47 -6.81 -23.20
C ILE A 163 -13.95 -6.45 -23.32
N THR A 164 -14.60 -6.15 -22.20
CA THR A 164 -16.03 -5.84 -22.16
C THR A 164 -16.32 -4.48 -22.80
N VAL A 165 -15.51 -3.45 -22.54
CA VAL A 165 -15.70 -2.11 -23.08
C VAL A 165 -15.37 -2.03 -24.57
N PHE A 166 -14.32 -2.73 -25.02
CA PHE A 166 -13.86 -2.74 -26.41
C PHE A 166 -14.34 -3.97 -27.18
N SER A 167 -15.42 -4.63 -26.73
CA SER A 167 -16.01 -5.76 -27.44
C SER A 167 -16.48 -5.31 -28.82
N GLY A 168 -15.72 -5.63 -29.87
CA GLY A 168 -15.98 -5.22 -31.25
C GLY A 168 -14.85 -4.41 -31.91
N THR A 169 -13.80 -4.02 -31.18
CA THR A 169 -12.59 -3.44 -31.78
C THR A 169 -11.56 -4.54 -32.02
N SER A 170 -11.08 -4.68 -33.26
CA SER A 170 -9.95 -5.55 -33.61
C SER A 170 -8.71 -4.69 -33.83
N LEU A 171 -7.69 -4.85 -32.97
CA LEU A 171 -6.35 -4.34 -33.22
C LEU A 171 -5.51 -5.52 -33.66
N ASP A 172 -5.07 -5.48 -34.91
CA ASP A 172 -4.16 -6.47 -35.47
C ASP A 172 -2.83 -5.77 -35.78
N LEU A 173 -1.81 -6.02 -34.96
CA LEU A 173 -0.47 -5.52 -35.19
C LEU A 173 0.36 -6.70 -35.70
N SER A 174 0.70 -6.68 -37.00
CA SER A 174 1.41 -7.77 -37.68
C SER A 174 2.77 -8.15 -37.09
N TRP A 175 3.33 -7.34 -36.16
CA TRP A 175 4.62 -7.59 -35.51
C TRP A 175 4.51 -8.22 -34.10
N ALA A 176 3.31 -8.27 -33.50
CA ALA A 176 3.10 -8.85 -32.18
C ALA A 176 2.09 -10.02 -32.29
N LYS A 177 2.52 -11.25 -31.98
CA LYS A 177 1.64 -12.44 -31.89
C LYS A 177 0.74 -12.42 -30.65
N LEU A 178 0.18 -11.27 -30.30
CA LEU A 178 -0.67 -11.08 -29.14
C LEU A 178 -2.11 -10.89 -29.59
N SER A 179 -3.05 -11.42 -28.81
CA SER A 179 -4.46 -11.13 -29.03
C SER A 179 -4.76 -9.65 -28.80
N THR A 180 -5.79 -9.12 -29.47
CA THR A 180 -6.20 -7.71 -29.31
C THR A 180 -6.42 -7.31 -27.85
N SER A 181 -7.00 -8.19 -27.01
CA SER A 181 -7.22 -7.92 -25.59
C SER A 181 -5.93 -7.82 -24.79
N GLN A 182 -4.95 -8.69 -25.06
CA GLN A 182 -3.62 -8.63 -24.44
C GLN A 182 -2.90 -7.35 -24.84
N MET A 183 -2.99 -6.94 -26.10
CA MET A 183 -2.42 -5.69 -26.56
C MET A 183 -3.02 -4.47 -25.86
N LEU A 184 -4.35 -4.39 -25.76
CA LEU A 184 -5.04 -3.32 -25.03
C LEU A 184 -4.59 -3.27 -23.56
N THR A 185 -4.42 -4.43 -22.94
CA THR A 185 -3.96 -4.52 -21.54
C THR A 185 -2.52 -4.04 -21.40
N VAL A 186 -1.61 -4.46 -22.29
CA VAL A 186 -0.21 -4.01 -22.29
C VAL A 186 -0.13 -2.50 -22.50
N ILE A 187 -0.91 -1.95 -23.44
CA ILE A 187 -0.97 -0.50 -23.69
C ILE A 187 -1.50 0.22 -22.44
N ALA A 188 -2.57 -0.26 -21.82
CA ALA A 188 -3.14 0.35 -20.62
C ALA A 188 -2.15 0.31 -19.44
N VAL A 189 -1.44 -0.81 -19.23
CA VAL A 189 -0.38 -0.91 -18.21
C VAL A 189 0.79 0.02 -18.55
N LEU A 190 1.16 0.16 -19.82
CA LEU A 190 2.22 1.09 -20.25
C LEU A 190 1.83 2.55 -20.06
N ILE A 191 0.55 2.89 -20.19
CA ILE A 191 0.02 4.22 -19.88
C ILE A 191 -0.05 4.45 -18.36
N ALA A 192 -0.38 3.42 -17.59
CA ALA A 192 -0.42 3.48 -16.13
C ALA A 192 0.98 3.49 -15.49
N LEU A 193 1.99 2.87 -16.12
CA LEU A 193 3.37 2.80 -15.64
C LEU A 193 3.99 4.16 -15.31
N PRO A 194 3.90 5.19 -16.18
CA PRO A 194 4.32 6.56 -15.88
C PRO A 194 3.67 7.13 -14.62
N SER A 195 2.44 6.75 -14.31
CA SER A 195 1.77 7.21 -13.09
C SER A 195 2.45 6.71 -11.81
N LEU A 196 3.16 5.58 -11.87
CA LEU A 196 3.98 5.06 -10.77
C LEU A 196 5.28 5.87 -10.59
N TRP A 197 5.71 6.59 -11.63
CA TRP A 197 6.90 7.45 -11.61
C TRP A 197 6.59 8.92 -11.35
N LEU A 198 5.31 9.28 -11.27
CA LEU A 198 4.88 10.60 -10.83
C LEU A 198 5.30 10.79 -9.36
N ARG A 199 6.45 11.43 -9.19
CA ARG A 199 7.03 11.80 -7.91
C ARG A 199 6.27 12.96 -7.23
N ASP A 200 5.38 13.62 -7.99
CA ASP A 200 4.58 14.72 -7.50
C ASP A 200 3.32 14.22 -6.80
N LEU A 201 3.32 14.37 -5.47
CA LEU A 201 2.22 14.01 -4.57
C LEU A 201 0.89 14.68 -4.94
N SER A 202 0.94 15.87 -5.57
CA SER A 202 -0.25 16.60 -6.03
C SER A 202 -1.01 15.86 -7.15
N SER A 203 -0.30 15.18 -8.05
CA SER A 203 -0.94 14.42 -9.14
C SER A 203 -1.63 13.16 -8.65
N ILE A 204 -1.01 12.47 -7.66
CA ILE A 204 -1.59 11.29 -7.01
C ILE A 204 -2.88 11.67 -6.25
N SER A 205 -2.89 12.86 -5.64
CA SER A 205 -4.07 13.42 -4.99
C SER A 205 -5.27 13.55 -5.93
N PHE A 206 -5.04 14.12 -7.11
CA PHE A 206 -6.11 14.32 -8.09
C PHE A 206 -6.66 12.98 -8.60
N LEU A 207 -5.78 12.00 -8.85
CA LEU A 207 -6.17 10.64 -9.20
C LEU A 207 -7.04 9.98 -8.12
N SER A 208 -6.71 10.16 -6.84
CA SER A 208 -7.49 9.61 -5.72
C SER A 208 -8.90 10.20 -5.67
N VAL A 209 -9.05 11.53 -5.76
CA VAL A 209 -10.37 12.19 -5.79
C VAL A 209 -11.18 11.73 -7.00
N GLY A 210 -10.54 11.64 -8.17
CA GLY A 210 -11.17 11.10 -9.38
C GLY A 210 -11.65 9.66 -9.18
N GLY A 211 -10.83 8.80 -8.58
CA GLY A 211 -11.17 7.40 -8.29
C GLY A 211 -12.35 7.25 -7.32
N ILE A 212 -12.40 8.06 -6.26
CA ILE A 212 -13.54 8.09 -5.32
C ILE A 212 -14.81 8.52 -6.05
N LEU A 213 -14.75 9.60 -6.85
CA LEU A 213 -15.89 10.08 -7.61
C LEU A 213 -16.40 9.01 -8.60
N MET A 214 -15.51 8.36 -9.34
CA MET A 214 -15.86 7.29 -10.26
C MET A 214 -16.50 6.09 -9.54
N SER A 215 -15.98 5.74 -8.37
CA SER A 215 -16.55 4.67 -7.54
C SER A 215 -17.98 5.02 -7.11
N VAL A 216 -18.22 6.25 -6.65
CA VAL A 216 -19.57 6.74 -6.31
C VAL A 216 -20.50 6.69 -7.52
N LEU A 217 -20.04 7.09 -8.70
CA LEU A 217 -20.83 7.01 -9.93
C LEU A 217 -21.21 5.57 -10.28
N ILE A 218 -20.30 4.61 -10.11
CA ILE A 218 -20.59 3.18 -10.32
C ILE A 218 -21.63 2.69 -9.31
N PHE A 219 -21.51 3.04 -8.03
CA PHE A 219 -22.53 2.66 -7.03
C PHE A 219 -23.91 3.23 -7.35
N LEU A 220 -23.95 4.51 -7.75
CA LEU A 220 -25.19 5.15 -8.16
C LEU A 220 -25.78 4.47 -9.39
N SER A 221 -24.99 4.16 -10.42
CA SER A 221 -25.48 3.52 -11.64
C SER A 221 -26.07 2.13 -11.35
N VAL A 222 -25.44 1.34 -10.48
CA VAL A 222 -25.97 0.06 -10.02
C VAL A 222 -27.29 0.25 -9.26
N ALA A 223 -27.37 1.22 -8.36
CA ALA A 223 -28.59 1.52 -7.60
C ALA A 223 -29.74 1.98 -8.52
N PHE A 224 -29.48 2.89 -9.45
CA PHE A 224 -30.46 3.33 -10.45
C PHE A 224 -30.94 2.17 -11.32
N THR A 225 -30.02 1.30 -11.76
CA THR A 225 -30.37 0.11 -12.56
C THR A 225 -31.23 -0.87 -11.75
N ALA A 226 -30.94 -1.04 -10.47
CA ALA A 226 -31.74 -1.90 -9.59
C ALA A 226 -33.17 -1.37 -9.38
N ILE A 227 -33.34 -0.05 -9.24
CA ILE A 227 -34.65 0.57 -8.97
C ILE A 227 -35.47 0.75 -10.26
N PHE A 228 -34.86 1.29 -11.32
CA PHE A 228 -35.55 1.73 -12.54
C PHE A 228 -35.33 0.80 -13.74
N GLY A 229 -34.29 -0.03 -13.73
CA GLY A 229 -33.91 -0.88 -14.87
C GLY A 229 -34.78 -2.12 -15.06
N GLY A 230 -35.80 -2.34 -14.22
CA GLY A 230 -36.72 -3.48 -14.35
C GLY A 230 -36.02 -4.85 -14.19
N VAL A 231 -34.93 -4.90 -13.43
CA VAL A 231 -34.14 -6.12 -13.21
C VAL A 231 -34.99 -7.15 -12.47
N LYS A 232 -35.28 -8.27 -13.13
CA LYS A 232 -36.02 -9.39 -12.54
C LYS A 232 -35.04 -10.32 -11.82
N ALA A 233 -35.37 -10.74 -10.61
CA ALA A 233 -34.59 -11.73 -9.88
C ALA A 233 -34.66 -13.09 -10.63
N ASN A 234 -33.61 -13.38 -11.39
CA ASN A 234 -33.57 -14.56 -12.27
C ASN A 234 -33.12 -15.85 -11.55
N HIS A 235 -32.61 -15.72 -10.33
CA HIS A 235 -32.15 -16.84 -9.50
C HIS A 235 -32.32 -16.51 -8.01
N ARG A 236 -32.58 -17.53 -7.17
CA ARG A 236 -32.65 -17.37 -5.71
C ARG A 236 -31.29 -17.69 -5.09
N ILE A 237 -30.76 -16.74 -4.33
CA ILE A 237 -29.55 -16.94 -3.53
C ILE A 237 -29.83 -17.98 -2.44
N PRO A 238 -28.99 -19.03 -2.28
CA PRO A 238 -29.17 -20.04 -1.24
C PRO A 238 -29.03 -19.43 0.17
N VAL A 239 -29.50 -20.14 1.20
CA VAL A 239 -29.33 -19.66 2.59
C VAL A 239 -27.85 -19.69 2.98
N LEU A 240 -27.15 -20.80 2.72
CA LEU A 240 -25.73 -20.97 3.01
C LEU A 240 -25.14 -22.08 2.11
N ASN A 241 -23.95 -21.86 1.58
CA ASN A 241 -23.19 -22.87 0.85
C ASN A 241 -21.81 -23.08 1.50
N LEU A 242 -21.74 -24.03 2.45
CA LEU A 242 -20.53 -24.31 3.23
C LEU A 242 -19.31 -24.69 2.38
N HIS A 243 -19.52 -25.38 1.26
CA HIS A 243 -18.42 -25.79 0.37
C HIS A 243 -17.72 -24.59 -0.29
N LYS A 244 -18.45 -23.49 -0.50
CA LYS A 244 -17.90 -22.27 -1.11
C LYS A 244 -17.35 -21.27 -0.08
N ILE A 245 -17.53 -21.53 1.23
CA ILE A 245 -17.10 -20.62 2.30
C ILE A 245 -15.59 -20.30 2.26
N PRO A 246 -14.67 -21.27 2.11
CA PRO A 246 -13.24 -20.96 2.08
C PRO A 246 -12.85 -20.04 0.92
N HIS A 247 -13.51 -20.18 -0.22
CA HIS A 247 -13.28 -19.34 -1.39
C HIS A 247 -13.78 -17.91 -1.17
N ILE A 248 -15.03 -17.74 -0.74
CA ILE A 248 -15.59 -16.39 -0.51
C ILE A 248 -14.96 -15.67 0.68
N SER A 249 -14.43 -16.41 1.67
CA SER A 249 -13.76 -15.78 2.81
C SER A 249 -12.53 -14.98 2.37
N GLY A 250 -11.81 -15.46 1.34
CA GLY A 250 -10.70 -14.71 0.75
C GLY A 250 -11.15 -13.40 0.12
N LEU A 251 -12.28 -13.41 -0.61
CA LEU A 251 -12.87 -12.20 -1.21
C LEU A 251 -13.29 -11.18 -0.13
N TYR A 252 -13.87 -11.66 0.98
CA TYR A 252 -14.24 -10.78 2.10
C TYR A 252 -13.02 -10.23 2.84
N ILE A 253 -11.99 -11.03 3.10
CA ILE A 253 -10.75 -10.55 3.74
C ILE A 253 -10.08 -9.50 2.87
N PHE A 254 -10.00 -9.73 1.56
CA PHE A 254 -9.44 -8.78 0.61
C PHE A 254 -10.19 -7.44 0.60
N SER A 255 -11.50 -7.45 0.87
CA SER A 255 -12.32 -6.23 0.99
C SER A 255 -11.96 -5.37 2.21
N TYR A 256 -11.29 -5.96 3.21
CA TYR A 256 -10.83 -5.26 4.42
C TYR A 256 -9.30 -5.10 4.47
N ALA A 257 -8.60 -5.38 3.37
CA ALA A 257 -7.17 -5.22 3.28
C ALA A 257 -6.78 -3.73 3.33
N GLY A 258 -6.40 -3.26 4.52
CA GLY A 258 -5.95 -1.87 4.74
C GLY A 258 -4.81 -1.75 5.76
N HIS A 259 -4.42 -2.83 6.42
CA HIS A 259 -3.49 -2.77 7.56
C HIS A 259 -2.10 -2.25 7.22
N ILE A 260 -1.69 -2.39 5.96
CA ILE A 260 -0.39 -1.90 5.48
C ILE A 260 -0.28 -0.37 5.47
N VAL A 261 -1.39 0.34 5.25
CA VAL A 261 -1.40 1.82 5.17
C VAL A 261 -1.68 2.48 6.52
N PHE A 262 -2.18 1.72 7.50
CA PHE A 262 -2.54 2.25 8.82
C PHE A 262 -1.39 2.92 9.58
N PRO A 263 -0.12 2.44 9.55
CA PRO A 263 0.99 3.16 10.17
C PRO A 263 1.24 4.54 9.56
N ASN A 264 1.11 4.67 8.24
CA ASN A 264 1.27 5.95 7.55
C ASN A 264 0.12 6.89 7.89
N LEU A 265 -1.11 6.37 7.91
CA LEU A 265 -2.29 7.13 8.29
C LEU A 265 -2.22 7.61 9.74
N TYR A 266 -1.83 6.75 10.68
CA TYR A 266 -1.68 7.08 12.10
C TYR A 266 -0.76 8.30 12.29
N LYS A 267 0.30 8.39 11.49
CA LYS A 267 1.26 9.50 11.54
C LYS A 267 0.79 10.76 10.82
N ALA A 268 -0.02 10.60 9.77
CA ALA A 268 -0.62 11.71 9.05
C ALA A 268 -1.75 12.40 9.85
N MET A 269 -2.35 11.70 10.83
CA MET A 269 -3.37 12.28 11.69
C MET A 269 -2.80 13.39 12.57
N LYS A 270 -3.50 14.54 12.61
CA LYS A 270 -3.16 15.67 13.48
C LYS A 270 -3.19 15.30 14.97
N ASP A 271 -4.06 14.37 15.34
CA ASP A 271 -4.17 13.82 16.69
C ASP A 271 -4.21 12.27 16.62
N PRO A 272 -3.05 11.60 16.71
CA PRO A 272 -2.96 10.14 16.60
C PRO A 272 -3.73 9.38 17.69
N SER A 273 -4.01 10.01 18.84
CA SER A 273 -4.79 9.38 19.92
C SER A 273 -6.23 9.04 19.49
N LYS A 274 -6.74 9.70 18.44
CA LYS A 274 -8.07 9.43 17.87
C LYS A 274 -8.12 8.22 16.94
N PHE A 275 -6.97 7.64 16.54
CA PHE A 275 -6.94 6.50 15.61
C PHE A 275 -7.67 5.25 16.14
N THR A 276 -7.70 5.08 17.47
CA THR A 276 -8.31 3.92 18.13
C THR A 276 -9.77 4.12 18.53
N LYS A 277 -10.35 5.29 18.22
CA LYS A 277 -11.75 5.64 18.51
C LYS A 277 -12.65 5.32 17.32
#